data_AF-A0AA37SWU2-F1
#
_entry.id   AF-A0AA37SWU2-F1
#
_cell.length_a   1.000
_cell.length_b   1.000
_cell.length_c   1.000
_cell.angle_alpha   90.00
_cell.angle_beta   90.00
_cell.angle_gamma   90.00
#
_symmetry.space_group_name_H-M   'P 1'
#
loop_
_entity.id
_entity.type
_entity.pdbx_description
1 polymer ?
#
loop_
_entity_poly.entity_id
_entity_poly.type
_entity_poly.pdbx_seq_one_letter_code
_entity_poly.pdbx_strand_id
1 'polypeptide(L)'
;MMKNNRSEHFSDFTIKWATLEWEKQQAYALRRQIFCGEQAIFDKDDRDDIDDYAQVLVAIANHGGWHDRIVGTVRIHDEGDHVWWGSRLAVDPSFRTQVGLGSLLIKLAVSSAHALGCQVFLAQVQKQNERLFQRLNWKSQYELTLKQHPHVMMKADLSAFPPCFQPNSGFVVSNRHNSRTIEDATPFLQQIQAEERNAA
;
A
#
# COMPACT_ATOMS: atom_id res chain seq x y z
N MET A 1 22.34 14.72 -20.06
CA MET A 1 22.21 13.53 -19.20
C MET A 1 20.79 13.00 -19.36
N MET A 2 20.63 11.94 -20.15
CA MET A 2 19.32 11.38 -20.50
C MET A 2 18.70 10.71 -19.27
N LYS A 3 17.58 11.23 -18.78
CA LYS A 3 16.73 10.50 -17.83
C LYS A 3 16.05 9.38 -18.61
N ASN A 4 16.64 8.19 -18.60
CA ASN A 4 15.97 6.98 -19.07
C ASN A 4 14.82 6.66 -18.11
N ASN A 5 13.66 7.26 -18.37
CA ASN A 5 12.44 6.98 -17.65
C ASN A 5 11.84 5.68 -18.20
N ARG A 6 12.50 4.54 -17.95
CA ARG A 6 11.85 3.24 -18.14
C ARG A 6 10.73 3.18 -17.11
N SER A 7 9.48 3.15 -17.57
CA SER A 7 8.36 2.79 -16.72
C SER A 7 8.64 1.39 -16.18
N GLU A 8 9.01 1.29 -14.91
CA GLU A 8 9.18 0.00 -14.25
C GLU A 8 7.82 -0.70 -14.23
N HIS A 9 7.71 -1.77 -15.02
CA HIS A 9 6.50 -2.56 -15.14
C HIS A 9 6.54 -3.72 -14.15
N PHE A 10 5.82 -3.56 -13.04
CA PHE A 10 5.58 -4.62 -12.07
C PHE A 10 4.40 -5.48 -12.51
N SER A 11 4.49 -6.80 -12.36
CA SER A 11 3.42 -7.73 -12.79
C SER A 11 2.28 -7.84 -11.79
N ASP A 12 2.59 -7.66 -10.51
CA ASP A 12 1.68 -7.86 -9.40
C ASP A 12 2.21 -7.18 -8.13
N PHE A 13 1.35 -7.14 -7.11
CA PHE A 13 1.65 -6.59 -5.80
C PHE A 13 1.26 -7.55 -4.70
N THR A 14 2.14 -7.73 -3.70
CA THR A 14 1.85 -8.50 -2.47
C THR A 14 1.48 -7.54 -1.34
N ILE A 15 0.33 -7.74 -0.71
CA ILE A 15 -0.14 -6.93 0.42
C ILE A 15 -0.17 -7.83 1.65
N LYS A 16 0.70 -7.57 2.62
CA LYS A 16 0.93 -8.42 3.80
C LYS A 16 1.43 -7.62 5.00
N TRP A 17 1.43 -8.25 6.17
CA TRP A 17 2.25 -7.81 7.29
C TRP A 17 3.73 -7.94 6.95
N ALA A 18 4.53 -6.96 7.35
CA ALA A 18 5.98 -7.03 7.23
C ALA A 18 6.51 -8.13 8.16
N THR A 19 7.19 -9.10 7.58
CA THR A 19 7.78 -10.28 8.25
C THR A 19 9.31 -10.26 8.19
N LEU A 20 9.89 -9.50 7.25
CA LEU A 20 11.32 -9.42 7.03
C LEU A 20 11.82 -8.00 7.36
N GLU A 21 13.06 -7.92 7.83
CA GLU A 21 13.62 -6.64 8.28
C GLU A 21 13.77 -5.63 7.14
N TRP A 22 14.11 -6.10 5.92
CA TRP A 22 14.20 -5.22 4.75
C TRP A 22 12.84 -4.59 4.39
N GLU A 23 11.72 -5.31 4.62
CA GLU A 23 10.37 -4.80 4.36
C GLU A 23 10.07 -3.63 5.30
N LYS A 24 10.43 -3.76 6.59
CA LYS A 24 10.28 -2.69 7.59
C LYS A 24 11.17 -1.50 7.29
N GLN A 25 12.44 -1.72 6.97
CA GLN A 25 13.40 -0.67 6.66
C GLN A 25 12.96 0.17 5.45
N GLN A 26 12.53 -0.48 4.37
CA GLN A 26 12.01 0.22 3.20
C GLN A 26 10.67 0.91 3.50
N ALA A 27 9.79 0.32 4.33
CA ALA A 27 8.56 0.98 4.76
C ALA A 27 8.84 2.28 5.54
N TYR A 28 9.82 2.29 6.47
CA TYR A 28 10.22 3.50 7.17
C TYR A 28 10.87 4.54 6.24
N ALA A 29 11.68 4.10 5.27
CA ALA A 29 12.24 5.00 4.26
C ALA A 29 11.14 5.65 3.41
N LEU A 30 10.15 4.87 2.98
CA LEU A 30 8.99 5.38 2.23
C LEU A 30 8.19 6.39 3.07
N ARG A 31 7.91 6.07 4.35
CA ARG A 31 7.24 7.01 5.27
C ARG A 31 7.99 8.34 5.38
N ARG A 32 9.31 8.31 5.56
CA ARG A 32 10.15 9.51 5.61
C ARG A 32 10.06 10.32 4.32
N GLN A 33 10.14 9.66 3.16
CA GLN A 33 10.00 10.32 1.86
C GLN A 33 8.65 11.04 1.73
N ILE A 34 7.55 10.40 2.12
CA ILE A 34 6.20 10.97 1.97
C ILE A 34 5.91 12.02 3.05
N PHE A 35 6.10 11.69 4.32
CA PHE A 35 5.67 12.55 5.42
C PHE A 35 6.64 13.69 5.73
N CYS A 36 7.95 13.50 5.51
CA CYS A 36 8.94 14.56 5.69
C CYS A 36 9.20 15.29 4.36
N GLY A 37 9.50 14.52 3.31
CA GLY A 37 9.88 15.09 2.00
C GLY A 37 8.72 15.73 1.25
N GLU A 38 7.67 14.95 0.95
CA GLU A 38 6.56 15.41 0.09
C GLU A 38 5.56 16.28 0.84
N GLN A 39 5.12 15.84 2.02
CA GLN A 39 4.03 16.49 2.76
C GLN A 39 4.52 17.49 3.81
N ALA A 40 5.82 17.49 4.16
CA ALA A 40 6.40 18.38 5.16
C ALA A 40 5.63 18.40 6.51
N ILE A 41 5.05 17.27 6.91
CA ILE A 41 4.34 17.11 8.19
C ILE A 41 5.34 16.94 9.34
N PHE A 42 6.48 16.31 9.04
CA PHE A 42 7.60 16.11 9.94
C PHE A 42 8.87 16.71 9.32
N ASP A 43 9.85 17.04 10.16
CA ASP A 43 11.09 17.66 9.70
C ASP A 43 12.04 16.63 9.04
N LYS A 44 12.60 15.72 9.84
CA LYS A 44 13.62 14.75 9.36
C LYS A 44 13.22 13.29 9.51
N ASP A 45 12.32 13.00 10.44
CA ASP A 45 11.86 11.65 10.74
C ASP A 45 10.41 11.69 11.24
N ASP A 46 9.61 10.71 10.81
CA ASP A 46 8.22 10.55 11.23
C ASP A 46 8.03 9.46 12.30
N ARG A 47 9.12 8.77 12.67
CA ARG A 47 9.11 7.73 13.71
C ARG A 47 8.74 8.28 15.09
N ASP A 48 8.05 7.44 15.86
CA ASP A 48 7.67 7.69 17.25
C ASP A 48 7.70 6.39 18.07
N ASP A 49 7.45 6.46 19.38
CA ASP A 49 7.53 5.32 20.32
C ASP A 49 6.58 4.17 19.96
N ILE A 50 5.51 4.45 19.21
CA ILE A 50 4.56 3.43 18.74
C ILE A 50 5.22 2.48 17.73
N ASP A 51 6.25 2.94 17.00
CA ASP A 51 6.96 2.10 16.03
C ASP A 51 7.67 0.88 16.65
N ASP A 52 7.90 0.89 17.96
CA ASP A 52 8.59 -0.20 18.65
C ASP A 52 7.71 -1.45 18.83
N TYR A 53 6.39 -1.27 18.84
CA TYR A 53 5.43 -2.37 19.04
C TYR A 53 4.31 -2.42 17.98
N ALA A 54 4.21 -1.42 17.10
CA ALA A 54 3.25 -1.44 16.01
C ALA A 54 3.56 -2.54 14.99
N GLN A 55 2.50 -3.14 14.48
CA GLN A 55 2.60 -4.03 13.34
C GLN A 55 2.65 -3.21 12.05
N VAL A 56 3.72 -3.38 11.29
CA VAL A 56 3.90 -2.76 9.96
C VAL A 56 3.28 -3.65 8.90
N LEU A 57 2.56 -3.05 7.97
CA LEU A 57 1.99 -3.67 6.78
C LEU A 57 2.64 -3.03 5.55
N VAL A 58 2.80 -3.83 4.50
CA VAL A 58 3.47 -3.42 3.27
C VAL A 58 2.71 -3.85 2.03
N ALA A 59 2.80 -3.01 1.00
CA ALA A 59 2.50 -3.34 -0.38
C ALA A 59 3.84 -3.44 -1.11
N ILE A 60 4.16 -4.64 -1.59
CA ILE A 60 5.40 -4.99 -2.27
C ILE A 60 5.11 -5.06 -3.76
N ALA A 61 5.89 -4.36 -4.58
CA ALA A 61 5.83 -4.49 -6.02
C ALA A 61 6.73 -5.65 -6.46
N ASN A 62 6.23 -6.46 -7.39
CA ASN A 62 6.86 -7.72 -7.76
C ASN A 62 7.09 -7.87 -9.27
N HIS A 63 8.08 -8.69 -9.61
CA HIS A 63 8.33 -9.19 -10.95
C HIS A 63 8.13 -10.71 -11.00
N GLY A 64 6.99 -11.16 -11.53
CA GLY A 64 6.64 -12.59 -11.60
C GLY A 64 6.62 -13.26 -10.23
N GLY A 65 6.07 -12.59 -9.20
CA GLY A 65 6.06 -13.05 -7.81
C GLY A 65 7.36 -12.83 -7.03
N TRP A 66 8.43 -12.35 -7.66
CA TRP A 66 9.66 -11.97 -6.95
C TRP A 66 9.51 -10.58 -6.35
N HIS A 67 9.62 -10.50 -5.02
CA HIS A 67 9.59 -9.23 -4.29
C HIS A 67 10.76 -8.33 -4.71
N ASP A 68 10.47 -7.10 -5.13
CA ASP A 68 11.49 -6.12 -5.50
C ASP A 68 11.57 -4.99 -4.45
N ARG A 69 10.50 -4.18 -4.35
CA ARG A 69 10.50 -3.02 -3.44
C ARG A 69 9.16 -2.75 -2.77
N ILE A 70 9.23 -2.07 -1.64
CA ILE A 70 8.05 -1.56 -0.94
C ILE A 70 7.54 -0.30 -1.65
N VAL A 71 6.27 -0.31 -2.05
CA VAL A 71 5.60 0.81 -2.74
C VAL A 71 4.43 1.39 -1.94
N GLY A 72 4.09 0.76 -0.82
CA GLY A 72 3.10 1.27 0.12
C GLY A 72 3.27 0.66 1.50
N THR A 73 2.83 1.37 2.52
CA THR A 73 2.87 0.90 3.90
C THR A 73 1.78 1.56 4.74
N VAL A 74 1.37 0.87 5.80
CA VAL A 74 0.56 1.38 6.90
C VAL A 74 1.02 0.65 8.16
N ARG A 75 0.83 1.23 9.34
CA ARG A 75 1.01 0.50 10.61
C ARG A 75 -0.29 0.44 11.39
N ILE A 76 -0.44 -0.62 12.16
CA ILE A 76 -1.51 -0.77 13.15
C ILE A 76 -0.93 -1.04 14.54
N HIS A 77 -1.62 -0.62 15.58
CA HIS A 77 -1.28 -0.98 16.95
C HIS A 77 -2.54 -1.18 17.79
N ASP A 78 -2.41 -2.02 18.82
CA ASP A 78 -3.40 -2.23 19.87
C ASP A 78 -3.19 -1.16 20.95
N GLU A 79 -4.26 -0.45 21.32
CA GLU A 79 -4.25 0.51 22.43
C GLU A 79 -4.89 -0.09 23.71
N GLY A 80 -5.31 -1.36 23.67
CA GLY A 80 -6.00 -2.04 24.76
C GLY A 80 -7.53 -1.98 24.60
N ASP A 81 -8.23 -2.75 25.45
CA ASP A 81 -9.71 -2.81 25.48
C ASP A 81 -10.35 -3.06 24.10
N HIS A 82 -9.70 -3.87 23.27
CA HIS A 82 -10.13 -4.19 21.90
C HIS A 82 -10.17 -2.96 20.96
N VAL A 83 -9.46 -1.89 21.29
CA VAL A 83 -9.31 -0.68 20.48
C VAL A 83 -8.01 -0.71 19.69
N TRP A 84 -8.13 -0.60 18.37
CA TRP A 84 -7.00 -0.63 17.46
C TRP A 84 -6.93 0.65 16.63
N TRP A 85 -5.71 1.00 16.23
CA TRP A 85 -5.44 2.21 15.49
C TRP A 85 -4.66 1.95 14.22
N GLY A 86 -5.12 2.52 13.11
CA GLY A 86 -4.37 2.63 11.87
C GLY A 86 -3.68 3.99 11.75
N SER A 87 -2.41 4.00 11.37
CA SER A 87 -1.65 5.25 11.15
C SER A 87 -0.56 5.08 10.10
N ARG A 88 0.04 6.22 9.69
CA ARG A 88 1.20 6.27 8.77
C ARG A 88 0.96 5.58 7.42
N LEU A 89 -0.25 5.68 6.88
CA LEU A 89 -0.55 5.23 5.53
C LEU A 89 0.22 6.07 4.50
N ALA A 90 1.16 5.44 3.79
CA ALA A 90 1.97 6.06 2.75
C ALA A 90 1.97 5.17 1.51
N VAL A 91 1.80 5.78 0.33
CA VAL A 91 1.91 5.09 -0.96
C VAL A 91 2.80 5.94 -1.85
N ASP A 92 3.77 5.29 -2.49
CA ASP A 92 4.67 5.93 -3.44
C ASP A 92 3.86 6.63 -4.55
N PRO A 93 4.19 7.90 -4.90
CA PRO A 93 3.42 8.68 -5.87
C PRO A 93 3.21 7.97 -7.21
N SER A 94 4.21 7.22 -7.67
CA SER A 94 4.16 6.49 -8.95
C SER A 94 3.14 5.35 -8.95
N PHE A 95 2.62 4.95 -7.78
CA PHE A 95 1.70 3.83 -7.60
C PHE A 95 0.31 4.23 -7.08
N ARG A 96 0.06 5.51 -6.79
CA ARG A 96 -1.23 5.98 -6.23
C ARG A 96 -2.43 5.72 -7.15
N THR A 97 -2.20 5.68 -8.46
CA THR A 97 -3.22 5.37 -9.47
C THR A 97 -3.32 3.89 -9.80
N GLN A 98 -2.40 3.06 -9.30
CA GLN A 98 -2.35 1.62 -9.58
C GLN A 98 -3.13 0.82 -8.55
N VAL A 99 -4.04 -0.04 -9.02
CA VAL A 99 -4.79 -1.09 -8.30
C VAL A 99 -5.43 -0.71 -6.94
N GLY A 100 -5.46 0.58 -6.57
CA GLY A 100 -5.95 1.06 -5.29
C GLY A 100 -5.13 0.57 -4.09
N LEU A 101 -3.79 0.55 -4.17
CA LEU A 101 -2.91 0.01 -3.11
C LEU A 101 -3.24 0.54 -1.70
N GLY A 102 -3.50 1.85 -1.57
CA GLY A 102 -3.88 2.43 -0.27
C GLY A 102 -5.15 1.81 0.31
N SER A 103 -6.16 1.56 -0.52
CA SER A 103 -7.40 0.88 -0.11
C SER A 103 -7.14 -0.58 0.30
N LEU A 104 -6.23 -1.28 -0.38
CA LEU A 104 -5.89 -2.66 -0.04
C LEU A 104 -5.14 -2.74 1.29
N LEU A 105 -4.23 -1.81 1.55
CA LEU A 105 -3.57 -1.67 2.85
C LEU A 105 -4.56 -1.38 3.98
N ILE A 106 -5.51 -0.46 3.77
CA ILE A 106 -6.57 -0.18 4.74
C ILE A 106 -7.41 -1.43 5.02
N LYS A 107 -7.79 -2.17 3.96
CA LYS A 107 -8.55 -3.42 4.11
C LYS A 107 -7.79 -4.45 4.94
N LEU A 108 -6.52 -4.71 4.62
CA LEU A 108 -5.71 -5.66 5.40
C LEU A 108 -5.53 -5.19 6.84
N ALA A 109 -5.30 -3.90 7.07
CA ALA A 109 -5.15 -3.31 8.40
C ALA A 109 -6.37 -3.59 9.28
N VAL A 110 -7.57 -3.24 8.81
CA VAL A 110 -8.80 -3.44 9.59
C VAL A 110 -9.13 -4.93 9.73
N SER A 111 -9.05 -5.71 8.64
CA SER A 111 -9.37 -7.14 8.67
C SER A 111 -8.43 -7.95 9.58
N SER A 112 -7.13 -7.61 9.63
CA SER A 112 -6.17 -8.30 10.49
C SER A 112 -6.36 -7.95 11.96
N ALA A 113 -6.61 -6.68 12.30
CA ALA A 113 -7.00 -6.30 13.66
C ALA A 113 -8.32 -6.95 14.10
N HIS A 114 -9.30 -7.04 13.19
CA HIS A 114 -10.58 -7.72 13.46
C HIS A 114 -10.37 -9.20 13.80
N ALA A 115 -9.46 -9.89 13.10
CA ALA A 115 -9.07 -11.26 13.44
C ALA A 115 -8.41 -11.41 14.81
N LEU A 116 -7.80 -10.34 15.33
CA LEU A 116 -7.17 -10.29 16.66
C LEU A 116 -8.14 -9.83 17.76
N GLY A 117 -9.44 -9.74 17.46
CA GLY A 117 -10.47 -9.39 18.44
C GLY A 117 -10.70 -7.88 18.60
N CYS A 118 -10.26 -7.06 17.64
CA CYS A 118 -10.63 -5.64 17.58
C CYS A 118 -12.15 -5.47 17.55
N GLN A 119 -12.67 -4.57 18.39
CA GLN A 119 -14.07 -4.12 18.42
C GLN A 119 -14.24 -2.68 17.95
N VAL A 120 -13.18 -1.87 18.06
CA VAL A 120 -13.17 -0.47 17.60
C VAL A 120 -11.86 -0.20 16.86
N PHE A 121 -11.96 0.15 15.59
CA PHE A 121 -10.78 0.53 14.79
C PHE A 121 -10.85 2.01 14.40
N LEU A 122 -9.81 2.77 14.77
CA LEU A 122 -9.75 4.22 14.64
C LEU A 122 -8.58 4.66 13.74
N ALA A 123 -8.72 5.86 13.17
CA ALA A 123 -7.62 6.54 12.49
C ALA A 123 -7.83 8.06 12.49
N GLN A 124 -6.72 8.80 12.57
CA GLN A 124 -6.68 10.22 12.24
C GLN A 124 -6.32 10.36 10.76
N VAL A 125 -7.31 10.68 9.94
CA VAL A 125 -7.19 10.71 8.49
C VAL A 125 -7.02 12.15 8.03
N GLN A 126 -6.02 12.45 7.21
CA GLN A 126 -5.89 13.77 6.59
C GLN A 126 -7.18 14.14 5.85
N LYS A 127 -7.67 15.37 6.00
CA LYS A 127 -8.98 15.80 5.48
C LYS A 127 -9.17 15.49 3.98
N GLN A 128 -8.11 15.62 3.19
CA GLN A 128 -8.10 15.30 1.76
C GLN A 128 -8.47 13.83 1.43
N ASN A 129 -8.22 12.89 2.35
CA ASN A 129 -8.48 11.47 2.17
C ASN A 129 -9.82 11.01 2.76
N GLU A 130 -10.60 11.90 3.38
CA GLU A 130 -11.86 11.55 4.04
C GLU A 130 -12.84 10.80 3.10
N ARG A 131 -13.02 11.29 1.87
CA ARG A 131 -13.90 10.66 0.87
C ARG A 131 -13.44 9.26 0.44
N LEU A 132 -12.15 8.97 0.50
CA LEU A 132 -11.64 7.62 0.25
C LEU A 132 -12.08 6.68 1.38
N PHE A 133 -11.87 7.10 2.62
CA PHE A 133 -12.23 6.32 3.80
C PHE A 133 -13.74 6.09 3.90
N GLN A 134 -14.56 7.11 3.61
CA GLN A 134 -16.02 6.97 3.56
C GLN A 134 -16.47 5.90 2.56
N ARG A 135 -15.86 5.83 1.36
CA ARG A 135 -16.13 4.77 0.36
C ARG A 135 -15.70 3.38 0.83
N LEU A 136 -14.82 3.30 1.82
CA LEU A 136 -14.37 2.05 2.45
C LEU A 136 -15.17 1.72 3.71
N ASN A 137 -16.38 2.29 3.90
CA ASN A 137 -17.22 2.06 5.08
C ASN A 137 -16.60 2.58 6.40
N TRP A 138 -15.93 3.73 6.35
CA TRP A 138 -15.54 4.48 7.54
C TRP A 138 -16.48 5.65 7.80
N LYS A 139 -16.70 5.96 9.07
CA LYS A 139 -17.55 7.06 9.52
C LYS A 139 -16.70 8.17 10.13
N SER A 140 -16.82 9.37 9.59
CA SER A 140 -16.25 10.59 10.18
C SER A 140 -16.87 10.86 11.55
N GLN A 141 -16.06 11.24 12.54
CA GLN A 141 -16.50 11.56 13.90
C GLN A 141 -16.42 13.07 14.16
N TYR A 142 -15.22 13.63 14.10
CA TYR A 142 -14.96 15.06 14.30
C TYR A 142 -13.68 15.49 13.57
N GLU A 143 -13.59 16.78 13.26
CA GLU A 143 -12.39 17.38 12.67
C GLU A 143 -11.37 17.77 13.74
N LEU A 144 -10.09 17.73 13.38
CA LEU A 144 -8.98 18.10 14.25
C LEU A 144 -7.79 18.59 13.43
N THR A 145 -6.89 19.34 14.04
CA THR A 145 -5.65 19.80 13.40
C THR A 145 -4.45 19.13 14.06
N LEU A 146 -3.62 18.46 13.26
CA LEU A 146 -2.40 17.79 13.73
C LEU A 146 -1.22 18.32 12.94
N LYS A 147 -0.16 18.77 13.64
CA LYS A 147 1.05 19.32 13.00
C LYS A 147 0.71 20.35 11.90
N GLN A 148 -0.25 21.25 12.19
CA GLN A 148 -0.77 22.29 11.28
C GLN A 148 -1.55 21.79 10.05
N HIS A 149 -1.83 20.49 9.95
CA HIS A 149 -2.57 19.89 8.85
C HIS A 149 -3.99 19.48 9.30
N PRO A 150 -5.03 19.74 8.48
CA PRO A 150 -6.40 19.36 8.80
C PRO A 150 -6.59 17.84 8.69
N HIS A 151 -7.21 17.27 9.70
CA HIS A 151 -7.52 15.85 9.83
C HIS A 151 -8.98 15.64 10.24
N VAL A 152 -9.43 14.40 10.14
CA VAL A 152 -10.72 13.92 10.62
C VAL A 152 -10.46 12.65 11.42
N MET A 153 -11.01 12.59 12.63
CA MET A 153 -11.08 11.37 13.40
C MET A 153 -12.13 10.47 12.75
N MET A 154 -11.75 9.26 12.35
CA MET A 154 -12.63 8.33 11.67
C MET A 154 -12.64 6.95 12.35
N LYS A 155 -13.79 6.29 12.30
CA LYS A 155 -13.98 4.92 12.82
C LYS A 155 -14.39 3.98 11.69
N ALA A 156 -13.76 2.82 11.60
CA ALA A 156 -14.13 1.79 10.62
C ALA A 156 -15.42 1.06 11.05
N ASP A 157 -16.27 0.72 10.09
CA ASP A 157 -17.36 -0.23 10.29
C ASP A 157 -16.83 -1.66 10.12
N LEU A 158 -16.51 -2.35 11.22
CA LEU A 158 -15.89 -3.68 11.20
C LEU A 158 -16.73 -4.73 10.45
N SER A 159 -18.05 -4.56 10.34
CA SER A 159 -18.91 -5.49 9.60
C SER A 159 -18.58 -5.55 8.11
N ALA A 160 -18.00 -4.47 7.57
CA ALA A 160 -17.57 -4.38 6.17
C ALA A 160 -16.18 -5.00 5.92
N PHE A 161 -15.47 -5.42 6.97
CA PHE A 161 -14.11 -5.95 6.90
C PHE A 161 -14.05 -7.34 7.55
N PRO A 162 -14.32 -8.41 6.77
CA PRO A 162 -14.20 -9.78 7.28
C PRO A 162 -12.81 -10.03 7.89
N PRO A 163 -12.71 -10.79 9.01
CA PRO A 163 -11.43 -11.12 9.63
C PRO A 163 -10.43 -11.78 8.68
N CYS A 164 -9.16 -11.35 8.72
CA CYS A 164 -8.05 -11.96 7.99
C CYS A 164 -7.08 -12.65 8.97
N PHE A 165 -7.12 -13.98 9.01
CA PHE A 165 -6.32 -14.79 9.95
C PHE A 165 -4.91 -15.14 9.45
N GLN A 166 -4.58 -14.82 8.20
CA GLN A 166 -3.26 -15.09 7.60
C GLN A 166 -2.60 -13.79 7.08
N PRO A 167 -2.42 -12.77 7.93
CA PRO A 167 -1.95 -11.48 7.45
C PRO A 167 -0.45 -11.49 7.09
N ASN A 168 0.33 -12.43 7.61
CA ASN A 168 1.76 -12.59 7.31
C ASN A 168 2.03 -13.04 5.87
N SER A 169 1.17 -13.89 5.29
CA SER A 169 1.21 -14.21 3.86
C SER A 169 0.44 -13.19 3.04
N GLY A 170 -0.64 -12.64 3.60
CA GLY A 170 -1.44 -11.62 2.96
C GLY A 170 -2.11 -12.11 1.68
N PHE A 171 -2.16 -11.25 0.65
CA PHE A 171 -2.73 -11.59 -0.65
C PHE A 171 -1.98 -10.89 -1.79
N VAL A 172 -2.11 -11.43 -3.01
CA VAL A 172 -1.50 -10.89 -4.22
C VAL A 172 -2.57 -10.31 -5.13
N VAL A 173 -2.29 -9.16 -5.73
CA VAL A 173 -3.14 -8.54 -6.76
C VAL A 173 -2.34 -8.35 -8.04
N SER A 174 -2.85 -8.85 -9.15
CA SER A 174 -2.22 -8.66 -10.46
C SER A 174 -2.26 -7.19 -10.86
N ASN A 175 -1.15 -6.68 -11.37
CA ASN A 175 -1.11 -5.40 -12.06
C ASN A 175 -1.69 -5.61 -13.46
N ARG A 176 -3.02 -5.75 -13.55
CA ARG A 176 -3.70 -5.81 -14.85
C ARG A 176 -3.57 -4.44 -15.48
N HIS A 177 -2.53 -4.24 -16.28
CA HIS A 177 -2.59 -3.25 -17.34
C HIS A 177 -3.87 -3.53 -18.11
N ASN A 178 -4.69 -2.49 -18.30
CA ASN A 178 -5.72 -2.53 -19.32
C ASN A 178 -5.01 -2.99 -20.59
N SER A 179 -5.23 -4.24 -20.99
CA SER A 179 -4.50 -4.90 -22.05
C SER A 179 -4.82 -4.20 -23.36
N ARG A 180 -4.06 -3.15 -23.66
CA ARG A 180 -3.82 -2.72 -25.01
C ARG A 180 -2.44 -3.22 -25.38
N THR A 181 -2.45 -4.10 -26.37
CA THR A 181 -1.34 -4.42 -27.26
C THR A 181 -0.33 -5.46 -26.75
N ILE A 182 -0.77 -6.72 -26.67
CA ILE A 182 0.03 -7.83 -27.23
C ILE A 182 -0.29 -7.86 -28.74
N GLU A 183 0.09 -6.82 -29.49
CA GLU A 183 0.15 -6.88 -30.97
C GLU A 183 1.58 -6.63 -31.49
N ASP A 184 2.50 -6.16 -30.64
CA ASP A 184 3.87 -5.82 -31.04
C ASP A 184 4.85 -7.01 -31.09
N ALA A 185 4.41 -8.23 -30.76
CA ALA A 185 5.21 -9.44 -30.95
C ALA A 185 5.07 -10.05 -32.37
N THR A 186 4.10 -9.57 -33.15
CA THR A 186 3.81 -10.08 -34.50
C THR A 186 4.98 -9.92 -35.49
N PRO A 187 5.74 -8.79 -35.50
CA PRO A 187 6.86 -8.64 -36.43
C PRO A 187 8.02 -9.60 -36.13
N PHE A 188 8.31 -9.86 -34.85
CA PHE A 188 9.43 -10.73 -34.43
C PHE A 188 9.18 -12.20 -34.77
N LEU A 189 7.93 -12.68 -34.58
CA LEU A 189 7.55 -14.04 -34.94
C LEU A 189 7.52 -14.26 -36.46
N GLN A 190 7.16 -13.23 -37.24
CA GLN A 190 7.17 -13.31 -38.70
C GLN A 190 8.61 -13.33 -39.27
N GLN A 191 9.55 -12.64 -38.62
CA GLN A 191 10.95 -12.62 -39.05
C GLN A 191 11.64 -13.98 -38.85
N ILE A 192 11.41 -14.62 -37.70
CA ILE A 192 11.94 -15.98 -37.42
C ILE A 192 11.39 -17.01 -38.42
N GLN A 193 10.09 -16.94 -38.74
CA GLN A 193 9.45 -17.86 -39.70
C GLN A 193 9.83 -17.61 -41.17
N ALA A 194 10.40 -16.44 -41.50
CA ALA A 194 10.89 -16.12 -42.83
C ALA A 194 12.34 -16.60 -43.02
N GLU A 195 13.16 -16.54 -41.97
CA GLU A 195 14.54 -17.02 -41.99
C GLU A 195 14.61 -18.56 -42.08
N GLU A 196 13.71 -19.28 -41.40
CA GLU A 196 13.63 -20.75 -41.49
C GLU A 196 13.17 -21.26 -42.87
N ARG A 197 12.41 -20.45 -43.62
CA ARG A 197 11.95 -20.81 -44.98
C ARG A 197 12.97 -20.57 -46.09
N ASN A 198 13.93 -19.69 -45.87
CA ASN A 198 15.01 -19.40 -46.83
C ASN A 198 16.27 -20.25 -46.60
N ALA A 199 16.30 -21.03 -45.50
CA ALA A 199 17.39 -21.93 -45.16
C ALA A 199 17.10 -23.41 -45.52
N ALA A 200 15.94 -23.70 -46.12
CA ALA A 200 15.52 -25.01 -46.61
C ALA A 200 15.37 -24.99 -48.14
#